data_AF-A0AAV0IYH6-F1
#
_entry.id   AF-A0AAV0IYH6-F1
#
_cell.length_a   1.000
_cell.length_b   1.000
_cell.length_c   1.000
_cell.angle_alpha   90.00
_cell.angle_beta   90.00
_cell.angle_gamma   90.00
#
_symmetry.space_group_name_H-M   'P 1'
#
loop_
_entity.id
_entity.type
_entity.pdbx_description
1 polymer ?
#
loop_
_entity_poly.entity_id
_entity_poly.type
_entity_poly.pdbx_seq_one_letter_code
_entity_poly.pdbx_strand_id
1 'polypeptide(L)'
;WRWCIRHFKSNYGKHFGRTYGQRAVWHAAIAFQTRKFVDKMKSIREVHSEGADWLETHPYERWTLHQDEGYRYGITTTNMGECLNGLYVGLRA
;
A
#
# COMPACT_ATOMS: atom_id res chain seq x y z
N TRP A 1 -12.29 -4.39 -5.44
CA TRP A 1 -11.07 -4.01 -6.19
C TRP A 1 -9.94 -3.73 -5.19
N ARG A 2 -8.78 -4.41 -5.34
CA ARG A 2 -7.56 -4.15 -4.52
C ARG A 2 -6.66 -3.15 -5.25
N TRP A 3 -5.73 -2.51 -4.55
CA TRP A 3 -4.81 -1.51 -5.09
C TRP A 3 -3.42 -2.11 -5.34
N CYS A 4 -2.66 -1.63 -6.33
CA CYS A 4 -1.26 -2.03 -6.43
C CYS A 4 -0.50 -1.42 -5.26
N ILE A 5 0.29 -2.24 -4.58
CA ILE A 5 1.11 -1.81 -3.44
C ILE A 5 2.10 -0.72 -3.87
N ARG A 6 2.62 -0.80 -5.11
CA ARG A 6 3.54 0.20 -5.67
C ARG A 6 2.88 1.58 -5.76
N HIS A 7 1.63 1.65 -6.21
CA HIS A 7 0.90 2.90 -6.33
C HIS A 7 0.36 3.39 -5.00
N PHE A 8 -0.09 2.49 -4.13
CA PHE A 8 -0.46 2.84 -2.76
C PHE A 8 0.73 3.50 -2.01
N LYS A 9 1.93 2.91 -2.11
CA LYS A 9 3.19 3.52 -1.64
C LYS A 9 3.45 4.88 -2.29
N SER A 10 3.20 5.01 -3.59
CA SER A 10 3.40 6.27 -4.32
C SER A 10 2.45 7.36 -3.80
N ASN A 11 1.19 7.04 -3.57
CA ASN A 11 0.18 7.95 -3.00
C ASN A 11 0.57 8.38 -1.59
N TYR A 12 1.03 7.46 -0.74
CA TYR A 12 1.57 7.80 0.56
C TYR A 12 2.72 8.82 0.46
N GLY A 13 3.66 8.61 -0.46
CA GLY A 13 4.77 9.55 -0.66
C GLY A 13 4.38 10.88 -1.31
N LYS A 14 3.28 10.95 -2.05
CA LYS A 14 2.71 12.22 -2.52
C LYS A 14 2.09 13.01 -1.38
N HIS A 15 1.49 12.33 -0.40
CA HIS A 15 0.84 12.95 0.75
C HIS A 15 1.84 13.43 1.81
N PHE A 16 2.89 12.64 2.09
CA PHE A 16 3.83 12.90 3.20
C PHE A 16 5.27 13.19 2.77
N GLY A 17 5.52 13.33 1.46
CA GLY A 17 6.87 13.45 0.89
C GLY A 17 7.59 12.12 0.71
N ARG A 18 8.59 12.07 -0.18
CA ARG A 18 9.40 10.86 -0.45
C ARG A 18 10.40 10.61 0.68
N THR A 19 9.93 10.06 1.79
CA THR A 19 10.71 9.78 3.01
C THR A 19 10.74 8.28 3.36
N TYR A 20 11.39 7.94 4.49
CA TYR A 20 11.46 6.60 5.10
C TYR A 20 10.10 5.87 5.15
N GLY A 21 9.00 6.61 5.28
CA GLY A 21 7.65 6.05 5.36
C GLY A 21 7.28 5.18 4.14
N GLN A 22 7.72 5.51 2.93
CA GLN A 22 7.40 4.71 1.74
C GLN A 22 8.00 3.28 1.79
N ARG A 23 9.19 3.13 2.40
CA ARG A 23 9.83 1.82 2.55
C ARG A 23 9.11 1.01 3.61
N ALA A 24 8.76 1.64 4.73
CA ALA A 24 8.01 0.99 5.79
C ALA A 24 6.61 0.53 5.32
N VAL A 25 5.89 1.38 4.56
CA VAL A 25 4.61 1.04 3.92
C VAL A 25 4.73 -0.18 3.01
N TRP A 26 5.78 -0.24 2.19
CA TRP A 26 6.03 -1.41 1.35
C TRP A 26 6.16 -2.68 2.18
N HIS A 27 7.01 -2.67 3.22
CA HIS A 27 7.23 -3.82 4.09
C HIS A 27 5.98 -4.25 4.87
N ALA A 28 5.15 -3.29 5.30
CA ALA A 28 3.86 -3.59 5.92
C ALA A 28 2.91 -4.24 4.90
N ALA A 29 2.77 -3.65 3.72
CA ALA A 29 1.86 -4.13 2.68
C ALA A 29 2.21 -5.55 2.19
N ILE A 30 3.49 -5.90 2.04
CA ILE A 30 3.94 -7.23 1.60
C ILE A 30 4.04 -8.27 2.73
N ALA A 31 3.76 -7.90 3.98
CA ALA A 31 3.79 -8.85 5.08
C ALA A 31 2.66 -9.88 4.89
N PHE A 32 3.03 -11.16 4.85
CA PHE A 32 2.09 -12.29 4.73
C PHE A 32 1.47 -12.74 6.05
N GLN A 33 2.10 -12.40 7.18
CA GLN A 33 1.62 -12.78 8.50
C GLN A 33 1.05 -11.57 9.21
N THR A 34 -0.14 -11.70 9.79
CA THR A 34 -0.80 -10.65 10.58
C THR A 34 0.12 -10.10 11.67
N ARG A 35 0.84 -10.98 12.38
CA ARG A 35 1.81 -10.57 13.40
C ARG A 35 2.91 -9.65 12.85
N LYS A 36 3.47 -9.98 11.68
CA LYS A 36 4.51 -9.16 11.04
C LYS A 36 3.95 -7.84 10.51
N PHE A 37 2.71 -7.84 10.03
CA PHE A 37 2.03 -6.61 9.63
C PHE A 37 1.82 -5.67 10.81
N VAL A 38 1.26 -6.17 11.93
CA VAL A 38 1.02 -5.38 13.14
C VAL A 38 2.32 -4.80 13.70
N ASP A 39 3.39 -5.61 13.74
CA ASP A 39 4.73 -5.15 14.15
C ASP A 39 5.21 -3.97 13.29
N LYS A 40 5.06 -4.06 11.96
CA LYS A 40 5.46 -2.98 11.04
C LYS A 40 4.59 -1.75 11.18
N MET A 41 3.28 -1.89 11.36
CA MET A 41 2.37 -0.77 11.63
C MET A 41 2.71 -0.06 12.94
N LYS A 42 3.08 -0.81 13.98
CA LYS A 42 3.54 -0.24 15.25
C LYS A 42 4.83 0.59 15.05
N SER A 43 5.83 0.03 14.35
CA SER A 43 7.06 0.78 14.04
C SER A 43 6.80 2.03 13.19
N ILE A 44 5.86 1.97 12.24
CA ILE A 44 5.45 3.16 11.46
C ILE A 44 4.83 4.21 12.38
N ARG A 45 3.93 3.80 13.28
CA ARG A 45 3.27 4.71 14.22
C ARG A 45 4.25 5.37 15.21
N GLU A 46 5.29 4.65 15.63
CA GLU A 46 6.34 5.19 16.50
C GLU A 46 7.19 6.26 15.81
N VAL A 47 7.44 6.13 14.50
CA VAL A 47 8.25 7.09 13.73
C VAL A 47 7.42 8.20 13.09
N HIS A 48 6.19 7.87 12.68
CA HIS A 48 5.34 8.74 11.88
C HIS A 48 3.85 8.41 12.13
N SER A 49 3.35 8.88 13.27
CA SER A 49 1.98 8.66 13.74
C SER A 49 0.91 9.10 12.73
N GLU A 50 1.07 10.27 12.12
CA GLU A 50 0.13 10.79 11.11
C GLU A 50 0.05 9.90 9.86
N GLY A 51 1.18 9.34 9.42
CA GLY A 51 1.17 8.40 8.31
C GLY A 51 0.61 7.04 8.68
N ALA A 52 0.77 6.60 9.93
CA ALA A 52 0.07 5.41 10.41
C ALA A 52 -1.44 5.62 10.37
N ASP A 53 -1.93 6.74 10.90
CA ASP A 53 -3.36 7.08 10.88
C ASP A 53 -3.92 7.08 9.44
N TRP A 54 -3.21 7.74 8.51
CA TRP A 54 -3.57 7.72 7.09
C TRP A 54 -3.64 6.30 6.51
N LEU A 55 -2.71 5.41 6.84
CA LEU A 55 -2.75 4.01 6.38
C LEU A 55 -3.97 3.27 6.93
N GLU A 56 -4.38 3.56 8.16
CA GLU A 56 -5.52 2.94 8.83
C GLU A 56 -6.88 3.45 8.33
N THR A 57 -6.92 4.65 7.74
CA THR A 57 -8.13 5.12 7.03
C THR A 57 -8.48 4.26 5.81
N HIS A 58 -7.52 3.49 5.29
CA HIS A 58 -7.70 2.64 4.12
C HIS A 58 -7.92 1.18 4.54
N PRO A 59 -8.94 0.48 3.98
CA PRO A 59 -9.24 -0.90 4.36
C PRO A 59 -8.06 -1.84 4.04
N TYR A 60 -7.56 -2.56 5.05
CA TYR A 60 -6.37 -3.43 4.94
C TYR A 60 -6.49 -4.49 3.86
N GLU A 61 -7.69 -5.02 3.64
CA GLU A 61 -7.97 -5.96 2.57
C GLU A 61 -7.60 -5.41 1.19
N ARG A 62 -7.61 -4.09 0.98
CA ARG A 62 -7.32 -3.51 -0.34
C ARG A 62 -5.83 -3.33 -0.62
N TRP A 63 -4.97 -3.31 0.40
CA TRP A 63 -3.57 -2.93 0.25
C TRP A 63 -2.56 -3.82 0.99
N THR A 64 -3.01 -4.85 1.72
CA THR A 64 -2.13 -5.78 2.45
C THR A 64 -2.25 -7.23 1.96
N LEU A 65 -1.14 -7.98 2.02
CA LEU A 65 -1.11 -9.40 1.61
C LEU A 65 -1.54 -10.37 2.71
N HIS A 66 -1.37 -10.04 4.00
CA HIS A 66 -1.74 -10.96 5.09
C HIS A 66 -3.25 -11.26 5.16
N GLN A 67 -4.09 -10.41 4.55
CA GLN A 67 -5.54 -10.59 4.40
C GLN A 67 -5.91 -11.30 3.08
N ASP A 68 -4.96 -11.94 2.39
CA ASP A 68 -5.17 -12.63 1.09
C ASP A 68 -4.96 -14.16 1.16
N GLU A 69 -4.72 -14.74 2.36
CA GLU A 69 -4.65 -16.18 2.61
C GLU A 69 -3.75 -17.01 1.65
N GLY A 70 -2.77 -16.37 0.99
CA GLY A 70 -1.77 -17.04 0.16
C GLY A 70 -2.12 -17.22 -1.32
N TYR A 71 -3.16 -16.58 -1.85
CA TYR A 71 -3.68 -16.90 -3.18
C TYR A 71 -3.04 -16.20 -4.40
N ARG A 72 -2.12 -15.22 -4.27
CA ARG A 72 -1.79 -14.35 -5.44
C ARG A 72 -0.35 -13.86 -5.58
N TYR A 73 0.20 -14.07 -6.77
CA TYR A 73 1.53 -13.64 -7.22
C TYR A 73 1.57 -12.23 -7.89
N GLY A 74 0.43 -11.54 -8.06
CA GLY A 74 0.33 -10.34 -8.94
C GLY A 74 0.12 -8.96 -8.29
N ILE A 75 -0.17 -8.91 -6.98
CA ILE A 75 -0.56 -7.67 -6.25
C ILE A 75 0.63 -6.70 -6.08
N THR A 76 1.85 -7.23 -6.12
CA THR A 76 3.10 -6.49 -5.93
C THR A 76 3.59 -5.75 -7.18
N THR A 77 3.14 -6.13 -8.38
CA THR A 77 3.79 -5.67 -9.63
C THR A 77 2.87 -5.05 -10.68
N THR A 78 1.64 -5.51 -10.85
CA THR A 78 0.72 -4.96 -11.87
C THR A 78 -0.71 -5.26 -11.46
N ASN A 79 -1.36 -4.29 -10.80
CA ASN A 79 -2.81 -4.34 -10.70
C ASN A 79 -3.39 -3.89 -12.05
N MET A 80 -4.09 -4.80 -12.73
CA MET A 80 -4.69 -4.57 -14.05
C MET A 80 -5.64 -3.35 -14.06
N GLY A 81 -6.25 -3.00 -12.92
CA GLY A 81 -7.07 -1.80 -12.77
C GLY A 81 -6.32 -0.47 -12.94
N GLU A 82 -4.99 -0.45 -12.82
CA GLU A 82 -4.18 0.77 -12.93
C GLU A 82 -3.57 0.98 -14.31
N CYS A 83 -3.38 -0.10 -15.10
CA CYS A 83 -3.23 0.05 -16.55
C CYS A 83 -4.44 0.79 -17.14
N LEU A 84 -5.63 0.50 -16.64
CA LEU A 84 -6.86 1.18 -17.03
C LEU A 84 -6.91 2.64 -16.51
N ASN A 85 -6.51 2.92 -15.27
CA ASN A 85 -6.52 4.29 -14.76
C ASN A 85 -5.53 5.23 -15.50
N GLY A 86 -4.37 4.72 -15.92
CA GLY A 86 -3.46 5.46 -16.79
C GLY A 86 -4.04 5.72 -18.19
N LEU A 87 -4.77 4.76 -18.75
CA LEU A 87 -5.44 4.88 -20.05
C LEU A 87 -6.55 5.93 -20.03
N TYR A 88 -7.38 5.98 -18.97
CA TYR A 88 -8.45 6.98 -18.85
C TYR A 88 -7.93 8.41 -18.64
N VAL A 89 -6.73 8.58 -18.08
CA VAL A 89 -6.09 9.91 -17.99
C VAL A 89 -5.51 10.35 -19.35
N GLY A 90 -5.16 9.41 -20.24
CA GLY A 90 -4.68 9.70 -21.61
C GLY A 90 -5.76 10.02 -22.64
N LEU A 91 -7.04 9.77 -22.32
CA LEU A 91 -8.20 10.09 -23.18
C LEU A 91 -8.82 11.47 -22.91
N ARG A 92 -8.18 12.28 -22.05
CA ARG A 92 -8.46 13.72 -21.92
C ARG A 92 -7.37 14.49 -22.68
N ALA A 93 -7.39 14.40 -24.01
CA ALA A 93 -6.64 15.27 -24.92
C ALA A 93 -7.61 15.75 -26.01
#